data_AF-A0A8S4NC62-F1
#
_entry.id   AF-A0A8S4NC62-F1
#
_cell.length_a   1.000
_cell.length_b   1.000
_cell.length_c   1.000
_cell.angle_alpha   90.00
_cell.angle_beta   90.00
_cell.angle_gamma   90.00
#
_symmetry.space_group_name_H-M   'P 1'
#
loop_
_entity.id
_entity.type
_entity.pdbx_description
1 polymer ?
#
loop_
_entity_poly.entity_id
_entity_poly.type
_entity_poly.pdbx_seq_one_letter_code
_entity_poly.pdbx_strand_id
1 'polypeptide(L)'
;MLNFSKNYTTYKSLHKGPSPVVQSTYTTDGRGHWFPLTCRPRQRTVIVIPFRDRDDHLKIFLDHYVPILQRQLLDYTILVVEQRDFTRRFNKGVMFNAGYKTALSMIDDNQAPLCLILHDIDLLLENDLLTYECSQHPTHLSVGIDTMQYRMPYTLLFGGVVAIFGEQFNISNGFSNLFFGWGGEDDDFRGRLGKAGLSPVHYENRSIARYSMIIHYPAVRNEVSFGRIQKNHKSDRVAVTKEIIVEQRNCSTLEQKFVGMLNFSKNYTTYKSLHKGPSPVVQSTYTTDGRGRWFPLTCRPRQRTIIVIPFRDRDEHLKIFLDHYVPILQRQLLDYTILVVEQDSTQRFNRGAMFNVGHKTALSMTDEDQAPLCFILHDIDLLLENDRLTYECSQHPTHLSVGVDTFEYRLPYTYLFGGVVAIFGEQFNISNGFSNLFFGWGGEDDDFRARLVEAGLFPVQHENGSIARYSMITHDQVEKNEARVDLWSTGPERFHCDGLNSVEYKVDSIHYKEHYVLIKIDMPTDLKTSSMCLDCFSGGLKTKTIQKAVNTSTVNNTVNSVNNTVNSTVNNTVNSTVNITVSEICKMT
;
A
#
# COMPACT_ATOMS: atom_id res chain seq x y z
N MET A 1 -29.24 -22.81 3.01
CA MET A 1 -27.85 -22.55 2.60
C MET A 1 -27.90 -22.11 1.16
N LEU A 2 -27.55 -20.85 0.91
CA LEU A 2 -27.46 -20.28 -0.43
C LEU A 2 -26.20 -20.83 -1.12
N ASN A 3 -26.28 -21.07 -2.43
CA ASN A 3 -25.15 -21.59 -3.20
C ASN A 3 -24.55 -20.45 -4.03
N PHE A 4 -23.28 -20.13 -3.80
CA PHE A 4 -22.57 -19.03 -4.45
C PHE A 4 -21.07 -19.30 -4.50
N SER A 5 -20.38 -18.62 -5.41
CA SER A 5 -18.93 -18.74 -5.55
C SER A 5 -18.20 -17.59 -4.89
N LYS A 6 -17.19 -17.91 -4.07
CA LYS A 6 -16.32 -16.92 -3.40
C LYS A 6 -15.21 -16.38 -4.30
N ASN A 7 -14.99 -17.00 -5.47
CA ASN A 7 -13.93 -16.66 -6.41
C ASN A 7 -14.56 -16.06 -7.67
N TYR A 8 -14.16 -14.84 -8.04
CA TYR A 8 -14.69 -14.15 -9.22
C TYR A 8 -14.50 -14.94 -10.53
N THR A 9 -13.39 -15.65 -10.69
CA THR A 9 -13.11 -16.49 -11.88
C THR A 9 -14.09 -17.66 -11.97
N THR A 10 -14.41 -18.28 -10.83
CA THR A 10 -15.41 -19.35 -10.73
C THR A 10 -16.83 -18.81 -10.84
N TYR A 11 -17.09 -17.63 -10.28
CA TYR A 11 -18.34 -16.90 -10.46
C TYR A 11 -18.60 -16.64 -11.95
N LYS A 12 -17.61 -16.09 -12.66
CA LYS A 12 -17.66 -15.81 -14.10
C LYS A 12 -17.79 -17.07 -14.94
N SER A 13 -17.21 -18.21 -14.53
CA SER A 13 -17.33 -19.50 -15.24
C SER A 13 -18.71 -20.15 -15.06
N LEU A 14 -19.31 -20.05 -13.87
CA LEU A 14 -20.68 -20.49 -13.59
C LEU A 14 -21.74 -19.63 -14.30
N HIS A 15 -21.43 -18.36 -14.60
CA HIS A 15 -22.31 -17.42 -15.28
C HIS A 15 -21.88 -17.14 -16.72
N LYS A 16 -21.23 -18.10 -17.40
CA LYS A 16 -20.91 -18.04 -18.85
C LYS A 16 -22.18 -18.21 -19.70
N GLY A 17 -22.90 -17.11 -19.86
CA GLY A 17 -23.92 -16.86 -20.85
C GLY A 17 -24.12 -15.35 -20.95
N PRO A 18 -24.98 -14.81 -21.83
CA PRO A 18 -25.63 -13.56 -21.46
C PRO A 18 -26.14 -13.77 -20.02
N SER A 19 -25.91 -12.81 -19.10
CA SER A 19 -26.65 -12.81 -17.83
C SER A 19 -28.06 -13.22 -18.18
N PRO A 20 -28.70 -14.12 -17.42
CA PRO A 20 -30.14 -14.28 -17.59
C PRO A 20 -30.64 -12.84 -17.56
N VAL A 21 -31.11 -12.36 -18.71
CA VAL A 21 -32.06 -11.28 -18.73
C VAL A 21 -33.17 -11.97 -17.99
N VAL A 22 -33.17 -11.79 -16.68
CA VAL A 22 -34.30 -12.12 -15.87
C VAL A 22 -35.36 -11.20 -16.47
N GLN A 23 -36.13 -11.76 -17.40
CA GLN A 23 -37.39 -11.22 -17.78
C GLN A 23 -38.25 -11.29 -16.52
N SER A 24 -38.17 -10.27 -15.68
CA SER A 24 -39.19 -10.01 -14.68
C SER A 24 -39.15 -8.54 -14.31
N THR A 25 -39.99 -7.74 -14.96
CA THR A 25 -40.75 -6.67 -14.29
C THR A 25 -40.06 -5.99 -13.10
N TYR A 26 -38.89 -5.39 -13.33
CA TYR A 26 -38.15 -4.67 -12.28
C TYR A 26 -38.74 -3.28 -12.15
N THR A 27 -39.54 -3.05 -11.10
CA THR A 27 -39.84 -1.69 -10.65
C THR A 27 -38.72 -1.24 -9.72
N THR A 28 -37.51 -1.05 -10.26
CA THR A 28 -36.57 -0.11 -9.65
C THR A 28 -36.95 1.27 -10.20
N ASP A 29 -37.00 2.29 -9.36
CA ASP A 29 -37.38 3.64 -9.78
C ASP A 29 -36.29 4.35 -10.62
N GLY A 30 -35.31 3.59 -11.13
CA GLY A 30 -34.11 4.10 -11.81
C GLY A 30 -33.04 4.63 -10.87
N ARG A 31 -33.25 4.67 -9.54
CA ARG A 31 -32.31 5.24 -8.54
C ARG A 31 -31.75 4.19 -7.57
N GLY A 32 -31.94 2.90 -7.85
CA GLY A 32 -31.45 1.81 -7.00
C GLY A 32 -32.32 1.50 -5.78
N HIS A 33 -33.55 2.03 -5.76
CA HIS A 33 -34.58 1.73 -4.75
C HIS A 33 -35.51 0.61 -5.22
N TRP A 34 -35.88 -0.29 -4.31
CA TRP A 34 -36.87 -1.34 -4.54
C TRP A 34 -37.84 -1.43 -3.36
N PHE A 35 -39.10 -1.72 -3.63
CA PHE A 35 -40.12 -1.94 -2.59
C PHE A 35 -41.16 -2.98 -3.05
N PRO A 36 -41.77 -3.74 -2.11
CA PRO A 36 -42.81 -4.69 -2.45
C PRO A 36 -44.13 -3.97 -2.79
N LEU A 37 -44.79 -4.36 -3.90
CA LEU A 37 -46.10 -3.81 -4.28
C LEU A 37 -47.28 -4.41 -3.50
N THR A 38 -47.06 -5.56 -2.86
CA THR A 38 -48.11 -6.38 -2.26
C THR A 38 -48.28 -6.17 -0.76
N CYS A 39 -47.39 -5.39 -0.12
CA CYS A 39 -47.44 -5.13 1.31
C CYS A 39 -46.85 -3.75 1.65
N ARG A 40 -47.10 -3.28 2.87
CA ARG A 40 -46.48 -2.07 3.39
C ARG A 40 -45.22 -2.45 4.17
N PRO A 41 -44.06 -1.86 3.85
CA PRO A 41 -42.83 -2.09 4.60
C PRO A 41 -42.93 -1.51 6.01
N ARG A 42 -42.39 -2.24 7.00
CA ARG A 42 -42.37 -1.79 8.41
C ARG A 42 -41.33 -0.71 8.68
N GLN A 43 -40.29 -0.70 7.86
CA GLN A 43 -39.12 0.17 7.93
C GLN A 43 -38.55 0.32 6.53
N ARG A 44 -37.82 1.40 6.29
CA ARG A 44 -37.03 1.55 5.08
C ARG A 44 -35.60 1.15 5.38
N THR A 45 -35.12 0.13 4.69
CA THR A 45 -33.79 -0.44 4.88
C THR A 45 -32.79 0.19 3.91
N VAL A 46 -31.81 0.93 4.41
CA VAL A 46 -30.70 1.42 3.59
C VAL A 46 -29.43 0.64 3.92
N ILE A 47 -28.90 -0.06 2.93
CA ILE A 47 -27.67 -0.85 3.04
C ILE A 47 -26.52 0.04 2.59
N VAL A 48 -25.69 0.45 3.54
CA VAL A 48 -24.54 1.32 3.30
C VAL A 48 -23.30 0.47 3.13
N ILE A 49 -22.68 0.55 1.95
CA ILE A 49 -21.50 -0.20 1.58
C ILE A 49 -20.34 0.78 1.42
N PRO A 50 -19.36 0.78 2.34
CA PRO A 50 -18.17 1.59 2.21
C PRO A 50 -17.30 0.98 1.10
N PHE A 51 -16.90 1.80 0.12
CA PHE A 51 -16.33 1.31 -1.14
C PHE A 51 -15.05 2.05 -1.53
N ARG A 52 -14.07 1.30 -2.05
CA ARG A 52 -12.90 1.81 -2.78
C ARG A 52 -12.21 0.63 -3.49
N ASP A 53 -12.05 0.72 -4.81
CA ASP A 53 -11.35 -0.26 -5.67
C ASP A 53 -11.79 -1.73 -5.47
N ARG A 54 -13.10 -2.00 -5.40
CA ARG A 54 -13.64 -3.34 -5.14
C ARG A 54 -14.75 -3.74 -6.13
N ASP A 55 -14.61 -3.36 -7.40
CA ASP A 55 -15.64 -3.55 -8.43
C ASP A 55 -16.08 -5.02 -8.59
N ASP A 56 -15.14 -5.97 -8.54
CA ASP A 56 -15.46 -7.39 -8.64
C ASP A 56 -16.25 -7.88 -7.41
N HIS A 57 -15.90 -7.43 -6.19
CA HIS A 57 -16.68 -7.70 -4.98
C HIS A 57 -18.07 -7.08 -5.07
N LEU A 58 -18.19 -5.85 -5.58
CA LEU A 58 -19.48 -5.17 -5.74
C LEU A 58 -20.39 -5.94 -6.68
N LYS A 59 -19.85 -6.45 -7.80
CA LYS A 59 -20.62 -7.27 -8.73
C LYS A 59 -21.14 -8.55 -8.07
N ILE A 60 -20.26 -9.30 -7.41
CA ILE A 60 -20.65 -10.52 -6.68
C ILE A 60 -21.70 -10.19 -5.60
N PHE A 61 -21.48 -9.09 -4.86
CA PHE A 61 -22.38 -8.62 -3.82
C PHE A 61 -23.78 -8.35 -4.37
N LEU A 62 -23.90 -7.54 -5.45
CA LEU A 62 -25.20 -7.17 -6.02
C LEU A 62 -25.94 -8.39 -6.57
N ASP A 63 -25.22 -9.26 -7.30
CA ASP A 63 -25.80 -10.48 -7.86
C ASP A 63 -26.27 -11.45 -6.75
N HIS A 64 -25.60 -11.47 -5.60
CA HIS A 64 -25.97 -12.28 -4.44
C HIS A 64 -27.13 -11.68 -3.63
N TYR A 65 -27.08 -10.38 -3.31
CA TYR A 65 -27.98 -9.74 -2.36
C TYR A 65 -29.30 -9.28 -2.95
N VAL A 66 -29.33 -8.79 -4.19
CA VAL A 66 -30.59 -8.28 -4.79
C VAL A 66 -31.71 -9.32 -4.75
N PRO A 67 -31.50 -10.60 -5.15
CA PRO A 67 -32.54 -11.62 -5.06
C PRO A 67 -32.93 -11.97 -3.62
N ILE A 68 -32.00 -11.92 -2.67
CA ILE A 68 -32.25 -12.21 -1.24
C ILE A 68 -33.16 -11.15 -0.64
N LEU A 69 -32.81 -9.88 -0.81
CA LEU A 69 -33.54 -8.74 -0.23
C LEU A 69 -34.98 -8.66 -0.79
N GLN A 70 -35.15 -9.01 -2.07
CA GLN A 70 -36.47 -9.11 -2.70
C GLN A 70 -37.31 -10.26 -2.13
N ARG A 71 -36.72 -11.45 -1.89
CA ARG A 71 -37.42 -12.56 -1.23
C ARG A 71 -37.82 -12.24 0.22
N GLN A 72 -37.05 -11.38 0.87
CA GLN A 72 -37.38 -10.86 2.21
C GLN A 72 -38.46 -9.76 2.19
N LEU A 73 -38.90 -9.32 0.99
CA LEU A 73 -39.93 -8.29 0.80
C LEU A 73 -39.60 -6.96 1.52
N LEU A 74 -38.33 -6.54 1.48
CA LEU A 74 -37.87 -5.30 2.11
C LEU A 74 -38.12 -4.07 1.22
N ASP A 75 -38.50 -2.93 1.79
CA ASP A 75 -38.27 -1.63 1.12
C ASP A 75 -36.79 -1.29 1.33
N TYR A 76 -35.98 -1.38 0.27
CA TYR A 76 -34.54 -1.21 0.39
C TYR A 76 -33.89 -0.32 -0.67
N THR A 77 -32.78 0.30 -0.27
CA THR A 77 -31.83 0.99 -1.15
C THR A 77 -30.42 0.52 -0.82
N ILE A 78 -29.61 0.21 -1.83
CA ILE A 78 -28.17 -0.08 -1.65
C ILE A 78 -27.38 1.18 -1.99
N LEU A 79 -26.67 1.73 -1.02
CA LEU A 79 -25.80 2.89 -1.17
C LEU A 79 -24.34 2.46 -1.16
N VAL A 80 -23.70 2.54 -2.33
CA VAL A 80 -22.25 2.36 -2.47
C VAL A 80 -21.58 3.72 -2.24
N VAL A 81 -20.84 3.85 -1.13
CA VAL A 81 -20.21 5.11 -0.71
C VAL A 81 -18.71 5.04 -0.98
N GLU A 82 -18.28 5.68 -2.06
CA GLU A 82 -16.90 5.61 -2.56
C GLU A 82 -15.97 6.64 -1.90
N GLN A 83 -14.86 6.19 -1.31
CA GLN A 83 -13.75 7.06 -0.95
C GLN A 83 -12.80 7.25 -2.15
N ARG A 84 -12.89 8.39 -2.83
CA ARG A 84 -12.01 8.73 -3.97
C ARG A 84 -10.61 9.22 -3.59
N ASP A 85 -10.41 9.62 -2.34
CA ASP A 85 -9.08 10.02 -1.87
C ASP A 85 -8.20 8.79 -1.67
N PHE A 86 -7.22 8.64 -2.57
CA PHE A 86 -6.19 7.60 -2.54
C PHE A 86 -4.93 8.02 -1.78
N THR A 87 -4.79 9.31 -1.43
CA THR A 87 -3.64 9.82 -0.67
C THR A 87 -3.71 9.42 0.81
N ARG A 88 -4.92 9.14 1.30
CA ARG A 88 -5.18 8.67 2.67
C ARG A 88 -5.64 7.23 2.70
N ARG A 89 -5.41 6.55 3.83
CA ARG A 89 -5.95 5.20 4.06
C ARG A 89 -7.48 5.20 4.01
N PHE A 90 -8.05 4.02 3.84
CA PHE A 90 -9.51 3.89 3.80
C PHE A 90 -10.10 4.24 5.16
N ASN A 91 -11.16 5.03 5.18
CA ASN A 91 -11.84 5.41 6.40
C ASN A 91 -13.29 4.90 6.35
N LYS A 92 -13.47 3.66 6.78
CA LYS A 92 -14.77 2.96 6.84
C LYS A 92 -15.80 3.77 7.65
N GLY A 93 -15.39 4.37 8.77
CA GLY A 93 -16.25 5.20 9.61
C GLY A 93 -16.80 6.44 8.90
N VAL A 94 -15.95 7.18 8.17
CA VAL A 94 -16.40 8.33 7.36
C VAL A 94 -17.38 7.90 6.28
N MET A 95 -17.13 6.76 5.63
CA MET A 95 -18.04 6.25 4.59
C MET A 95 -19.41 5.89 5.16
N PHE A 96 -19.48 5.23 6.32
CA PHE A 96 -20.75 4.98 7.00
C PHE A 96 -21.46 6.26 7.41
N ASN A 97 -20.74 7.23 7.97
CA ASN A 97 -21.30 8.53 8.35
C ASN A 97 -21.86 9.29 7.13
N ALA A 98 -21.15 9.27 6.00
CA ALA A 98 -21.60 9.90 4.75
C ALA A 98 -22.82 9.17 4.16
N GLY A 99 -22.82 7.83 4.21
CA GLY A 99 -23.96 7.02 3.80
C GLY A 99 -25.20 7.28 4.63
N TYR A 100 -25.07 7.42 5.96
CA TYR A 100 -26.17 7.80 6.84
C TYR A 100 -26.75 9.17 6.48
N LYS A 101 -25.91 10.20 6.30
CA LYS A 101 -26.36 11.54 5.89
C LYS A 101 -27.08 11.52 4.55
N THR A 102 -26.60 10.71 3.62
CA THR A 102 -27.22 10.52 2.30
C THR A 102 -28.58 9.82 2.46
N ALA A 103 -28.66 8.78 3.28
CA ALA A 103 -29.90 8.06 3.58
C ALA A 103 -30.97 8.98 4.18
N LEU A 104 -30.60 9.90 5.08
CA LEU A 104 -31.54 10.89 5.63
C LEU A 104 -32.13 11.79 4.54
N SER A 105 -31.34 12.19 3.53
CA SER A 105 -31.83 13.03 2.44
C SER A 105 -32.77 12.30 1.46
N MET A 106 -32.87 10.97 1.58
CA MET A 106 -33.70 10.11 0.73
C MET A 106 -35.05 9.75 1.38
N ILE A 107 -35.31 10.22 2.59
CA ILE A 107 -36.51 9.85 3.37
C ILE A 107 -37.33 11.10 3.65
N ASP A 108 -38.63 11.03 3.34
CA ASP A 108 -39.58 12.08 3.70
C ASP A 108 -40.08 11.89 5.14
N ASP A 109 -40.35 12.98 5.86
CA ASP A 109 -40.76 12.99 7.29
C ASP A 109 -42.02 12.15 7.60
N ASN A 110 -42.79 11.72 6.59
CA ASN A 110 -44.03 10.95 6.73
C ASN A 110 -43.85 9.43 6.47
N GLN A 111 -42.63 8.90 6.46
CA GLN A 111 -42.34 7.51 6.09
C GLN A 111 -41.88 6.61 7.25
N ALA A 112 -41.86 5.30 6.98
CA ALA A 112 -41.43 4.26 7.90
C ALA A 112 -40.01 4.52 8.44
N PRO A 113 -39.68 4.06 9.67
CA PRO A 113 -38.40 4.34 10.29
C PRO A 113 -37.22 3.90 9.43
N LEU A 114 -36.16 4.72 9.40
CA LEU A 114 -34.90 4.41 8.71
C LEU A 114 -34.15 3.31 9.45
N CYS A 115 -34.02 2.15 8.83
CA CYS A 115 -33.12 1.09 9.23
C CYS A 115 -31.82 1.16 8.42
N LEU A 116 -30.67 1.22 9.08
CA LEU A 116 -29.36 1.16 8.44
C LEU A 116 -28.80 -0.24 8.58
N ILE A 117 -28.35 -0.80 7.46
CA ILE A 117 -27.50 -1.98 7.43
C ILE A 117 -26.11 -1.50 7.03
N LEU A 118 -25.20 -1.47 7.99
CA LEU A 118 -23.78 -1.16 7.78
C LEU A 118 -23.11 -2.46 7.35
N HIS A 119 -22.59 -2.50 6.12
CA HIS A 119 -22.24 -3.76 5.49
C HIS A 119 -20.86 -3.73 4.84
N ASP A 120 -19.96 -4.61 5.28
CA ASP A 120 -18.68 -4.87 4.63
C ASP A 120 -18.89 -5.69 3.34
N ILE A 121 -18.49 -5.11 2.20
CA ILE A 121 -18.75 -5.63 0.85
C ILE A 121 -18.26 -7.07 0.60
N ASP A 122 -17.33 -7.56 1.42
CA ASP A 122 -16.76 -8.90 1.34
C ASP A 122 -17.50 -9.94 2.19
N LEU A 123 -18.62 -9.63 2.84
CA LEU A 123 -19.41 -10.61 3.61
C LEU A 123 -20.67 -11.04 2.86
N LEU A 124 -20.75 -12.31 2.45
CA LEU A 124 -21.91 -12.88 1.77
C LEU A 124 -22.76 -13.74 2.71
N LEU A 125 -24.03 -13.40 2.84
CA LEU A 125 -24.99 -14.14 3.67
C LEU A 125 -25.19 -15.57 3.16
N GLU A 126 -25.14 -16.57 4.06
CA GLU A 126 -25.34 -17.98 3.71
C GLU A 126 -26.79 -18.46 3.85
N ASN A 127 -27.65 -17.70 4.53
CA ASN A 127 -29.02 -18.08 4.85
C ASN A 127 -29.97 -16.88 4.80
N ASP A 128 -30.91 -16.87 3.85
CA ASP A 128 -31.88 -15.79 3.68
C ASP A 128 -32.98 -15.73 4.74
N LEU A 129 -33.00 -16.65 5.70
CA LEU A 129 -33.75 -16.52 6.95
C LEU A 129 -33.22 -15.41 7.87
N LEU A 130 -31.98 -14.95 7.67
CA LEU A 130 -31.47 -13.76 8.35
C LEU A 130 -31.98 -12.50 7.63
N THR A 131 -33.03 -11.87 8.15
CA THR A 131 -33.60 -10.67 7.53
C THR A 131 -32.73 -9.44 7.74
N TYR A 132 -32.62 -8.59 6.71
CA TYR A 132 -31.93 -7.29 6.78
C TYR A 132 -32.87 -6.23 7.35
N GLU A 133 -33.22 -6.42 8.61
CA GLU A 133 -34.19 -5.65 9.37
C GLU A 133 -33.59 -5.17 10.68
N CYS A 134 -33.99 -3.97 11.12
CA CYS A 134 -33.59 -3.46 12.42
C CYS A 134 -34.51 -3.98 13.51
N SER A 135 -33.92 -4.23 14.68
CA SER A 135 -34.63 -4.61 15.89
C SER A 135 -34.56 -3.47 16.92
N GLN A 136 -35.16 -3.67 18.09
CA GLN A 136 -35.10 -2.70 19.18
C GLN A 136 -33.66 -2.33 19.60
N HIS A 137 -32.70 -3.24 19.39
CA HIS A 137 -31.30 -3.04 19.76
C HIS A 137 -30.40 -2.97 18.52
N PRO A 138 -29.32 -2.17 18.53
CA PRO A 138 -28.26 -2.29 17.54
C PRO A 138 -27.76 -3.75 17.51
N THR A 139 -27.86 -4.40 16.35
CA THR A 139 -27.68 -5.85 16.23
C THR A 139 -26.50 -6.16 15.31
N HIS A 140 -25.52 -6.91 15.82
CA HIS A 140 -24.44 -7.49 15.02
C HIS A 140 -24.96 -8.75 14.33
N LEU A 141 -25.02 -8.71 13.00
CA LEU A 141 -25.58 -9.78 12.17
C LEU A 141 -24.50 -10.80 11.77
N SER A 142 -23.24 -10.41 11.59
CA SER A 142 -22.14 -11.28 11.14
C SER A 142 -21.47 -12.06 12.28
N VAL A 143 -22.25 -12.72 13.14
CA VAL A 143 -21.73 -13.45 14.32
C VAL A 143 -20.98 -14.74 14.00
N GLY A 144 -21.14 -15.28 12.78
CA GLY A 144 -20.42 -16.46 12.31
C GLY A 144 -19.83 -16.24 10.91
N ILE A 145 -18.52 -16.08 10.83
CA ILE A 145 -17.79 -15.94 9.57
C ILE A 145 -16.99 -17.22 9.30
N ASP A 146 -17.09 -17.76 8.08
CA ASP A 146 -16.46 -19.01 7.66
C ASP A 146 -14.92 -19.03 7.85
N THR A 147 -14.22 -17.95 7.50
CA THR A 147 -12.76 -17.80 7.68
C THR A 147 -12.34 -17.81 9.14
N MET A 148 -13.30 -17.53 10.05
CA MET A 148 -13.13 -17.60 11.50
C MET A 148 -13.76 -18.87 12.09
N GLN A 149 -13.99 -19.91 11.27
CA GLN A 149 -14.62 -21.16 11.66
C GLN A 149 -16.00 -20.96 12.30
N TYR A 150 -16.74 -19.94 11.84
CA TYR A 150 -18.03 -19.51 12.38
C TYR A 150 -18.00 -19.17 13.89
N ARG A 151 -16.84 -18.69 14.38
CA ARG A 151 -16.66 -18.22 15.76
C ARG A 151 -16.33 -16.75 15.77
N MET A 152 -16.80 -16.06 16.80
CA MET A 152 -16.41 -14.66 17.02
C MET A 152 -14.99 -14.61 17.59
N PRO A 153 -14.11 -13.74 17.06
CA PRO A 153 -12.75 -13.52 17.57
C PRO A 153 -12.73 -13.09 19.04
N TYR A 154 -13.67 -12.23 19.43
CA TYR A 154 -13.86 -11.77 20.81
C TYR A 154 -15.33 -11.42 21.08
N THR A 155 -15.72 -11.40 22.35
CA THR A 155 -17.12 -11.27 22.78
C THR A 155 -17.74 -9.91 22.47
N LEU A 156 -16.92 -8.86 22.39
CA LEU A 156 -17.37 -7.49 22.17
C LEU A 156 -17.38 -7.06 20.69
N LEU A 157 -17.03 -7.93 19.75
CA LEU A 157 -17.02 -7.58 18.32
C LEU A 157 -18.37 -6.98 17.89
N PHE A 158 -18.35 -5.87 17.14
CA PHE A 158 -19.56 -5.22 16.65
C PHE A 158 -19.27 -4.53 15.31
N GLY A 159 -19.01 -5.34 14.28
CA GLY A 159 -18.53 -4.92 12.96
C GLY A 159 -18.96 -5.90 11.87
N GLY A 160 -18.40 -5.80 10.67
CA GLY A 160 -18.77 -6.65 9.54
C GLY A 160 -20.13 -6.29 8.95
N VAL A 161 -21.21 -6.80 9.55
CA VAL A 161 -22.59 -6.47 9.22
C VAL A 161 -23.37 -6.12 10.48
N VAL A 162 -23.88 -4.89 10.55
CA VAL A 162 -24.63 -4.35 11.68
C VAL A 162 -25.95 -3.76 11.22
N ALA A 163 -27.04 -4.10 11.92
CA ALA A 163 -28.34 -3.46 11.76
C ALA A 163 -28.60 -2.47 12.90
N ILE A 164 -28.97 -1.23 12.58
CA ILE A 164 -29.22 -0.17 13.56
C ILE A 164 -30.23 0.85 13.03
N PHE A 165 -31.14 1.33 13.87
CA PHE A 165 -32.03 2.43 13.45
C PHE A 165 -31.26 3.74 13.27
N GLY A 166 -31.66 4.56 12.29
CA GLY A 166 -31.02 5.85 12.02
C GLY A 166 -30.99 6.77 13.25
N GLU A 167 -32.05 6.78 14.05
CA GLU A 167 -32.10 7.52 15.33
C GLU A 167 -31.03 7.05 16.32
N GLN A 168 -30.83 5.74 16.45
CA GLN A 168 -29.81 5.15 17.33
C GLN A 168 -28.39 5.51 16.85
N PHE A 169 -28.16 5.47 15.53
CA PHE A 169 -26.89 5.90 14.92
C PHE A 169 -26.63 7.40 15.15
N ASN A 170 -27.69 8.23 15.09
CA ASN A 170 -27.62 9.66 15.35
C ASN A 170 -27.26 9.97 16.80
N ILE A 171 -27.97 9.35 17.75
CA ILE A 171 -27.80 9.59 19.19
C ILE A 171 -26.42 9.12 19.66
N SER A 172 -25.81 8.11 19.02
CA SER A 172 -24.43 7.70 19.28
C SER A 172 -23.38 8.57 18.58
N ASN A 173 -23.79 9.57 17.78
CA ASN A 173 -22.91 10.39 16.94
C ASN A 173 -22.04 9.56 15.98
N GLY A 174 -22.63 8.51 15.39
CA GLY A 174 -22.01 7.66 14.36
C GLY A 174 -20.60 7.13 14.68
N PHE A 175 -19.84 6.85 13.63
CA PHE A 175 -18.46 6.39 13.73
C PHE A 175 -17.49 7.58 13.95
N SER A 176 -16.35 7.33 14.59
CA SER A 176 -15.25 8.30 14.60
C SER A 176 -14.66 8.49 13.21
N ASN A 177 -14.42 9.75 12.82
CA ASN A 177 -13.75 10.10 11.58
C ASN A 177 -12.20 9.94 11.65
N LEU A 178 -11.66 9.51 12.79
CA LEU A 178 -10.21 9.50 13.04
C LEU A 178 -9.52 8.19 12.69
N PHE A 179 -10.29 7.14 12.37
CA PHE A 179 -9.74 5.83 12.03
C PHE A 179 -9.49 5.72 10.52
N PHE A 180 -8.24 5.93 10.12
CA PHE A 180 -7.73 5.73 8.77
C PHE A 180 -6.92 4.42 8.70
N GLY A 181 -7.49 3.39 8.07
CA GLY A 181 -6.99 2.00 8.15
C GLY A 181 -7.99 1.05 8.83
N TRP A 182 -7.51 -0.14 9.20
CA TRP A 182 -8.31 -1.25 9.73
C TRP A 182 -8.18 -1.40 11.26
N GLY A 183 -9.30 -1.59 11.95
CA GLY A 183 -9.37 -2.03 13.35
C GLY A 183 -9.50 -0.88 14.36
N GLY A 184 -10.40 -1.05 15.34
CA GLY A 184 -10.66 -0.09 16.41
C GLY A 184 -11.82 0.87 16.15
N GLU A 185 -12.23 1.06 14.89
CA GLU A 185 -13.40 1.87 14.53
C GLU A 185 -14.72 1.25 14.99
N ASP A 186 -14.85 -0.07 14.84
CA ASP A 186 -16.02 -0.84 15.25
C ASP A 186 -16.13 -0.87 16.79
N ASP A 187 -15.00 -0.97 17.50
CA ASP A 187 -14.94 -0.95 18.96
C ASP A 187 -15.24 0.45 19.53
N ASP A 188 -14.74 1.52 18.90
CA ASP A 188 -15.08 2.91 19.25
C ASP A 188 -16.58 3.16 19.04
N PHE A 189 -17.13 2.73 17.90
CA PHE A 189 -18.56 2.85 17.62
C PHE A 189 -19.39 2.09 18.66
N ARG A 190 -19.03 0.85 19.01
CA ARG A 190 -19.67 0.10 20.10
C ARG A 190 -19.61 0.87 21.43
N GLY A 191 -18.46 1.45 21.75
CA GLY A 191 -18.27 2.26 22.95
C GLY A 191 -19.18 3.50 22.98
N ARG A 192 -19.37 4.16 21.83
CA ARG A 192 -20.29 5.29 21.67
C ARG A 192 -21.74 4.88 21.87
N LEU A 193 -22.16 3.75 21.31
CA LEU A 193 -23.50 3.20 21.53
C LEU A 193 -23.76 2.99 23.04
N GLY A 194 -22.81 2.38 23.76
CA GLY A 194 -22.90 2.20 25.21
C GLY A 194 -23.00 3.51 25.99
N LYS A 195 -22.19 4.52 25.64
CA LYS A 195 -22.26 5.87 26.26
C LYS A 195 -23.59 6.58 25.99
N ALA A 196 -24.21 6.27 24.87
CA ALA A 196 -25.51 6.78 24.47
C ALA A 196 -26.70 6.04 25.12
N GLY A 197 -26.43 5.08 26.01
CA GLY A 197 -27.45 4.28 26.68
C GLY A 197 -28.04 3.15 25.82
N LEU A 198 -27.41 2.84 24.68
CA LEU A 198 -27.82 1.75 23.81
C LEU A 198 -27.05 0.48 24.17
N SER A 199 -27.71 -0.68 24.00
CA SER A 199 -27.14 -2.00 24.30
C SER A 199 -26.96 -2.79 23.01
N PRO A 200 -25.76 -2.82 22.42
CA PRO A 200 -25.51 -3.60 21.20
C PRO A 200 -25.54 -5.10 21.49
N VAL A 201 -26.29 -5.85 20.70
CA VAL A 201 -26.49 -7.30 20.85
C VAL A 201 -25.94 -8.07 19.66
N HIS A 202 -25.68 -9.35 19.87
CA HIS A 202 -25.36 -10.30 18.81
C HIS A 202 -26.64 -11.01 18.37
N TYR A 203 -26.82 -11.24 17.07
CA TYR A 203 -27.94 -12.05 16.59
C TYR A 203 -27.92 -13.43 17.25
N GLU A 204 -29.02 -13.84 17.87
CA GLU A 204 -29.06 -14.99 18.78
C GLU A 204 -28.82 -16.32 18.06
N ASN A 205 -29.46 -16.52 16.91
CA ASN A 205 -29.38 -17.79 16.20
C ASN A 205 -28.14 -17.84 15.28
N ARG A 206 -27.02 -18.29 15.85
CA ARG A 206 -25.73 -18.46 15.15
C ARG A 206 -25.73 -19.47 14.01
N SER A 207 -26.72 -20.35 13.93
CA SER A 207 -26.85 -21.30 12.81
C SER A 207 -27.41 -20.63 11.55
N ILE A 208 -28.17 -19.54 11.72
CA ILE A 208 -28.74 -18.72 10.64
C ILE A 208 -27.79 -17.56 10.30
N ALA A 209 -27.22 -16.92 11.32
CA ALA A 209 -26.37 -15.74 11.16
C ALA A 209 -24.94 -16.08 10.73
N ARG A 210 -24.83 -16.71 9.55
CA ARG A 210 -23.58 -17.16 8.93
C ARG A 210 -23.28 -16.40 7.66
N TYR A 211 -22.01 -16.05 7.52
CA TYR A 211 -21.47 -15.32 6.40
C TYR A 211 -20.24 -16.03 5.86
N SER A 212 -20.12 -16.02 4.55
CA SER A 212 -18.91 -16.38 3.85
C SER A 212 -18.18 -15.13 3.43
N MET A 213 -16.92 -15.02 3.84
CA MET A 213 -16.05 -13.93 3.43
C MET A 213 -15.54 -14.17 2.01
N ILE A 214 -15.81 -13.24 1.09
CA ILE A 214 -15.16 -13.18 -0.22
C ILE A 214 -13.67 -12.99 0.03
N ILE A 215 -12.84 -13.70 -0.72
CA ILE A 215 -11.40 -13.55 -0.59
C ILE A 215 -11.02 -12.09 -0.86
N HIS A 216 -10.39 -11.47 0.13
CA HIS A 216 -9.92 -10.09 0.07
C HIS A 216 -8.59 -9.98 0.80
N TYR A 217 -7.86 -8.90 0.51
CA TYR A 217 -6.57 -8.64 1.14
C TYR A 217 -6.75 -8.03 2.53
N PRO A 218 -5.88 -8.34 3.50
CA PRO A 218 -5.90 -7.69 4.80
C PRO A 218 -5.68 -6.18 4.61
N ALA A 219 -6.60 -5.37 5.13
CA ALA A 219 -6.43 -3.92 5.12
C ALA A 219 -5.36 -3.50 6.14
N VAL A 220 -4.61 -2.44 5.84
CA VAL A 220 -3.54 -1.96 6.74
C VAL A 220 -4.15 -1.38 8.01
N ARG A 221 -3.63 -1.77 9.18
CA ARG A 221 -4.16 -1.37 10.49
C ARG A 221 -4.17 0.15 10.68
N ASN A 222 -5.09 0.66 11.50
CA ASN A 222 -5.16 2.08 11.87
C ASN A 222 -3.86 2.56 12.57
N GLU A 223 -3.41 3.78 12.28
CA GLU A 223 -2.27 4.44 12.97
C GLU A 223 -2.59 4.79 14.44
N VAL A 224 -3.87 4.86 14.77
CA VAL A 224 -4.35 5.18 16.10
C VAL A 224 -4.65 3.88 16.84
N SER A 225 -3.78 3.51 17.78
CA SER A 225 -4.08 2.42 18.71
C SER A 225 -5.23 2.83 19.64
N PHE A 226 -6.19 1.92 19.86
CA PHE A 226 -7.36 2.11 20.74
C PHE A 226 -7.00 2.70 22.12
N GLY A 227 -5.79 2.41 22.63
CA GLY A 227 -5.29 2.94 23.90
C GLY A 227 -4.88 4.42 23.91
N ARG A 228 -4.66 5.08 22.75
CA ARG A 228 -4.27 6.51 22.69
C ARG A 228 -5.46 7.47 22.76
N ILE A 229 -6.66 7.07 22.31
CA ILE A 229 -7.87 7.92 22.37
C ILE A 229 -8.45 7.99 23.80
N GLN A 230 -8.19 6.99 24.65
CA GLN A 230 -8.65 6.99 26.05
C GLN A 230 -7.82 7.85 27.01
N LYS A 231 -6.69 8.45 26.60
CA LYS A 231 -5.86 9.27 27.51
C LYS A 231 -6.54 10.54 28.05
N ASN A 232 -7.75 10.86 27.59
CA ASN A 232 -8.58 11.94 28.14
C ASN A 232 -9.73 11.49 29.05
N HIS A 233 -9.86 10.21 29.42
CA HIS A 233 -10.81 9.78 30.44
C HIS A 233 -10.15 8.81 31.44
N LYS A 234 -9.90 9.32 32.66
CA LYS A 234 -9.47 8.51 33.81
C LYS A 234 -10.58 7.57 34.29
N SER A 235 -10.13 6.47 34.91
CA SER A 235 -10.83 5.33 35.53
C SER A 235 -11.57 4.44 34.51
N ASP A 236 -11.22 3.18 34.28
CA ASP A 236 -10.85 2.12 35.22
C ASP A 236 -10.00 1.02 34.56
N ARG A 237 -9.11 0.41 35.35
CA ARG A 237 -8.25 -0.70 34.92
C ARG A 237 -9.08 -1.98 34.85
N VAL A 238 -9.26 -2.53 33.65
CA VAL A 238 -9.57 -3.96 33.46
C VAL A 238 -8.40 -4.58 32.70
N ALA A 239 -7.82 -5.61 33.29
CA ALA A 239 -6.71 -6.37 32.74
C ALA A 239 -7.11 -6.98 31.39
N VAL A 240 -6.45 -6.54 30.32
CA VAL A 240 -6.51 -7.19 29.01
C VAL A 240 -5.72 -8.50 29.10
N THR A 241 -6.43 -9.61 29.20
CA THR A 241 -5.86 -10.95 29.01
C THR A 241 -5.40 -11.08 27.57
N LYS A 242 -4.11 -11.45 27.41
CA LYS A 242 -3.43 -11.72 26.13
C LYS A 242 -4.29 -12.56 25.18
N GLU A 243 -4.52 -12.03 23.98
CA GLU A 243 -5.05 -12.76 22.84
C GLU A 243 -4.12 -13.95 22.51
N ILE A 244 -4.74 -15.07 22.13
CA ILE A 244 -4.05 -16.18 21.46
C ILE A 244 -3.77 -15.73 20.03
N ILE A 245 -2.60 -15.14 19.81
CA ILE A 245 -2.04 -14.98 18.47
C ILE A 245 -1.67 -16.39 18.00
N VAL A 246 -2.31 -16.88 16.94
CA VAL A 246 -1.72 -18.00 16.18
C VAL A 246 -0.47 -17.41 15.52
N GLU A 247 0.69 -17.64 16.14
CA GLU A 247 1.97 -17.13 15.68
C GLU A 247 2.29 -17.78 14.32
N GLN A 248 2.10 -17.04 13.23
CA GLN A 248 2.54 -17.49 11.91
C GLN A 248 4.07 -17.65 11.95
N ARG A 249 4.56 -18.84 11.61
CA ARG A 249 6.01 -19.10 11.53
C ARG A 249 6.67 -18.18 10.51
N ASN A 250 7.92 -17.80 10.76
CA ASN A 250 8.71 -17.02 9.81
C ASN A 250 8.92 -17.83 8.52
N CYS A 251 8.79 -17.20 7.35
CA CYS A 251 8.94 -17.89 6.06
C CYS A 251 10.33 -18.53 5.90
N SER A 252 11.36 -17.97 6.52
CA SER A 252 12.72 -18.53 6.54
C SER A 252 12.83 -19.89 7.24
N THR A 253 11.83 -20.28 8.03
CA THR A 253 11.80 -21.58 8.73
C THR A 253 11.03 -22.65 7.95
N LEU A 254 10.44 -22.29 6.81
CA LEU A 254 9.76 -23.22 5.91
C LEU A 254 10.71 -23.70 4.83
N GLU A 255 10.50 -24.94 4.39
CA GLU A 255 11.18 -25.49 3.23
C GLU A 255 10.72 -24.76 1.96
N GLN A 256 11.59 -23.93 1.39
CA GLN A 256 11.34 -23.22 0.14
C GLN A 256 11.45 -24.19 -1.04
N LYS A 257 10.44 -24.20 -1.92
CA LYS A 257 10.36 -25.11 -3.08
C LYS A 257 11.18 -24.60 -4.26
N PHE A 258 12.47 -24.34 -4.06
CA PHE A 258 13.37 -23.90 -5.12
C PHE A 258 13.51 -24.96 -6.21
N VAL A 259 13.53 -24.51 -7.47
CA VAL A 259 13.87 -25.36 -8.61
C VAL A 259 15.39 -25.44 -8.80
N GLY A 260 16.12 -24.39 -8.41
CA GLY A 260 17.51 -24.20 -8.78
C GLY A 260 17.61 -23.55 -10.14
N MET A 261 18.37 -24.18 -11.05
CA MET A 261 18.58 -23.65 -12.40
C MET A 261 17.26 -23.63 -13.20
N LEU A 262 16.92 -22.48 -13.73
CA LEU A 262 15.68 -22.22 -14.43
C LEU A 262 15.87 -22.42 -15.94
N ASN A 263 14.84 -22.96 -16.60
CA ASN A 263 14.80 -23.10 -18.05
C ASN A 263 13.81 -22.08 -18.62
N PHE A 264 14.29 -21.19 -19.48
CA PHE A 264 13.49 -20.10 -20.07
C PHE A 264 14.06 -19.69 -21.42
N SER A 265 13.27 -18.93 -22.19
CA SER A 265 13.68 -18.39 -23.48
C SER A 265 13.78 -16.86 -23.42
N LYS A 266 14.84 -16.31 -24.03
CA LYS A 266 15.06 -14.87 -24.16
C LYS A 266 14.29 -14.23 -25.33
N ASN A 267 13.78 -15.05 -26.26
CA ASN A 267 13.22 -14.58 -27.53
C ASN A 267 11.71 -14.40 -27.42
N TYR A 268 11.22 -13.18 -27.66
CA TYR A 268 9.80 -12.85 -27.64
C TYR A 268 8.96 -13.67 -28.63
N THR A 269 9.51 -14.04 -29.78
CA THR A 269 8.84 -14.88 -30.80
C THR A 269 8.65 -16.31 -30.28
N THR A 270 9.68 -16.86 -29.64
CA THR A 270 9.61 -18.18 -28.98
C THR A 270 8.65 -18.14 -27.80
N TYR A 271 8.71 -17.09 -26.98
CA TYR A 271 7.76 -16.79 -25.90
C TYR A 271 6.32 -16.79 -26.43
N LYS A 272 6.03 -16.01 -27.47
CA LYS A 272 4.71 -15.94 -28.11
C LYS A 272 4.27 -17.29 -28.67
N SER A 273 5.19 -18.11 -29.18
CA SER A 273 4.91 -19.44 -29.71
C SER A 273 4.60 -20.50 -28.64
N LEU A 274 5.31 -20.46 -27.50
CA LEU A 274 5.07 -21.31 -26.33
C LEU A 274 3.74 -20.96 -25.64
N HIS A 275 3.29 -19.71 -25.78
CA HIS A 275 2.06 -19.18 -25.18
C HIS A 275 0.97 -18.90 -26.23
N LYS A 276 0.96 -19.61 -27.37
CA LYS A 276 -0.17 -19.59 -28.33
C LYS A 276 -1.39 -20.32 -27.75
N GLY A 277 -2.12 -19.62 -26.90
CA GLY A 277 -3.37 -20.01 -26.26
C GLY A 277 -3.83 -18.87 -25.34
N PRO A 278 -5.03 -18.92 -24.72
CA PRO A 278 -5.24 -18.11 -23.53
C PRO A 278 -4.07 -18.39 -22.59
N SER A 279 -3.40 -17.35 -22.06
CA SER A 279 -2.30 -17.50 -21.11
C SER A 279 -2.66 -18.63 -20.15
N PRO A 280 -1.78 -19.62 -19.93
CA PRO A 280 -2.05 -20.63 -18.93
C PRO A 280 -2.43 -19.86 -17.68
N VAL A 281 -3.69 -19.98 -17.29
CA VAL A 281 -4.17 -19.45 -16.02
C VAL A 281 -3.28 -20.18 -15.03
N VAL A 282 -2.22 -19.51 -14.58
CA VAL A 282 -1.45 -19.96 -13.43
C VAL A 282 -2.52 -20.14 -12.39
N GLN A 283 -2.85 -21.40 -12.10
CA GLN A 283 -3.96 -21.75 -11.23
C GLN A 283 -3.75 -20.95 -9.96
N SER A 284 -4.64 -19.99 -9.73
CA SER A 284 -4.52 -18.95 -8.72
C SER A 284 -4.72 -19.57 -7.34
N THR A 285 -3.74 -20.32 -6.87
CA THR A 285 -3.65 -20.72 -5.46
C THR A 285 -3.02 -19.61 -4.61
N TYR A 286 -2.71 -18.46 -5.20
CA TYR A 286 -1.99 -17.37 -4.54
C TYR A 286 -2.60 -16.01 -4.87
N THR A 287 -2.70 -15.15 -3.84
CA THR A 287 -3.49 -13.92 -3.82
C THR A 287 -2.59 -12.68 -4.01
N THR A 288 -2.73 -11.94 -5.11
CA THR A 288 -2.12 -10.60 -5.38
C THR A 288 -3.07 -9.46 -5.00
N ASP A 289 -2.65 -8.45 -4.22
CA ASP A 289 -3.52 -7.50 -3.51
C ASP A 289 -4.50 -6.61 -4.31
N GLY A 290 -4.60 -6.85 -5.61
CA GLY A 290 -5.29 -6.02 -6.58
C GLY A 290 -4.49 -4.76 -6.91
N ARG A 291 -3.36 -4.53 -6.23
CA ARG A 291 -2.52 -3.34 -6.31
C ARG A 291 -1.06 -3.69 -6.62
N GLY A 292 -0.82 -4.82 -7.28
CA GLY A 292 0.51 -5.24 -7.73
C GLY A 292 1.43 -5.77 -6.62
N ARG A 293 0.92 -6.00 -5.40
CA ARG A 293 1.66 -6.63 -4.30
C ARG A 293 1.25 -8.10 -4.13
N TRP A 294 2.19 -8.94 -3.73
CA TRP A 294 1.97 -10.33 -3.38
C TRP A 294 2.63 -10.65 -2.05
N PHE A 295 2.03 -11.53 -1.23
CA PHE A 295 2.64 -12.03 0.00
C PHE A 295 2.11 -13.43 0.33
N PRO A 296 2.90 -14.29 1.02
CA PRO A 296 2.46 -15.61 1.43
C PRO A 296 1.45 -15.53 2.58
N LEU A 297 0.36 -16.30 2.48
CA LEU A 297 -0.66 -16.40 3.55
C LEU A 297 -0.26 -17.35 4.69
N THR A 298 0.73 -18.20 4.45
CA THR A 298 1.09 -19.33 5.33
C THR A 298 2.23 -19.03 6.29
N CYS A 299 2.92 -17.91 6.12
CA CYS A 299 4.08 -17.53 6.91
C CYS A 299 4.30 -16.02 6.91
N ARG A 300 5.13 -15.55 7.84
CA ARG A 300 5.53 -14.14 7.92
C ARG A 300 6.84 -13.89 7.17
N PRO A 301 6.86 -13.06 6.12
CA PRO A 301 8.09 -12.65 5.42
C PRO A 301 8.99 -11.80 6.32
N ARG A 302 10.31 -11.85 6.07
CA ARG A 302 11.30 -11.13 6.89
C ARG A 302 11.29 -9.63 6.63
N GLN A 303 11.03 -9.25 5.39
CA GLN A 303 11.08 -7.90 4.87
C GLN A 303 10.05 -7.73 3.75
N ARG A 304 9.79 -6.49 3.36
CA ARG A 304 8.97 -6.16 2.21
C ARG A 304 9.86 -5.77 1.04
N THR A 305 9.78 -6.50 -0.06
CA THR A 305 10.63 -6.36 -1.24
C THR A 305 9.94 -5.52 -2.30
N ILE A 306 10.49 -4.37 -2.63
CA ILE A 306 10.03 -3.50 -3.70
C ILE A 306 10.97 -3.67 -4.89
N ILE A 307 10.50 -4.26 -5.98
CA ILE A 307 11.27 -4.38 -7.21
C ILE A 307 10.97 -3.14 -8.07
N VAL A 308 11.95 -2.24 -8.22
CA VAL A 308 11.81 -1.01 -9.00
C VAL A 308 12.43 -1.24 -10.38
N ILE A 309 11.64 -1.01 -11.41
CA ILE A 309 12.00 -1.21 -12.81
C ILE A 309 11.88 0.13 -13.55
N PRO A 310 13.00 0.78 -13.89
CA PRO A 310 13.03 1.89 -14.83
C PRO A 310 12.53 1.42 -16.20
N PHE A 311 11.60 2.17 -16.79
CA PHE A 311 10.91 1.72 -17.99
C PHE A 311 10.68 2.83 -19.02
N ARG A 312 10.80 2.46 -20.29
CA ARG A 312 10.37 3.24 -21.46
C ARG A 312 10.40 2.34 -22.69
N ASP A 313 9.31 2.27 -23.44
CA ASP A 313 9.23 1.60 -24.75
C ASP A 313 9.78 0.14 -24.76
N ARG A 314 9.54 -0.62 -23.69
CA ARG A 314 10.04 -2.00 -23.52
C ARG A 314 8.94 -3.02 -23.19
N ASP A 315 7.74 -2.84 -23.74
CA ASP A 315 6.56 -3.68 -23.42
C ASP A 315 6.78 -5.18 -23.64
N GLU A 316 7.55 -5.57 -24.65
CA GLU A 316 7.88 -6.98 -24.90
C GLU A 316 8.78 -7.55 -23.79
N HIS A 317 9.75 -6.77 -23.31
CA HIS A 317 10.62 -7.18 -22.21
C HIS A 317 9.83 -7.26 -20.91
N LEU A 318 8.92 -6.32 -20.65
CA LEU A 318 8.07 -6.37 -19.46
C LEU A 318 7.21 -7.64 -19.39
N LYS A 319 6.67 -8.09 -20.53
CA LYS A 319 5.93 -9.37 -20.59
C LYS A 319 6.82 -10.56 -20.25
N ILE A 320 8.02 -10.64 -20.85
CA ILE A 320 8.98 -11.71 -20.55
C ILE A 320 9.39 -11.67 -19.07
N PHE A 321 9.65 -10.47 -18.54
CA PHE A 321 10.03 -10.25 -17.16
C PHE A 321 8.96 -10.74 -16.19
N LEU A 322 7.70 -10.34 -16.37
CA LEU A 322 6.61 -10.72 -15.46
C LEU A 322 6.40 -12.24 -15.44
N ASP A 323 6.40 -12.88 -16.61
CA ASP A 323 6.24 -14.33 -16.71
C ASP A 323 7.41 -15.09 -16.09
N HIS A 324 8.61 -14.51 -16.15
CA HIS A 324 9.81 -15.09 -15.53
C HIS A 324 9.82 -14.90 -14.01
N TYR A 325 9.58 -13.67 -13.54
CA TYR A 325 9.81 -13.31 -12.14
C TYR A 325 8.64 -13.57 -11.21
N VAL A 326 7.39 -13.46 -11.64
CA VAL A 326 6.23 -13.69 -10.76
C VAL A 326 6.29 -15.08 -10.11
N PRO A 327 6.52 -16.18 -10.84
CA PRO A 327 6.65 -17.51 -10.23
C PRO A 327 7.88 -17.64 -9.31
N ILE A 328 9.00 -16.99 -9.64
CA ILE A 328 10.25 -17.03 -8.86
C ILE A 328 10.04 -16.38 -7.48
N LEU A 329 9.55 -15.14 -7.47
CA LEU A 329 9.34 -14.35 -6.25
C LEU A 329 8.33 -15.00 -5.31
N GLN A 330 7.32 -15.68 -5.88
CA GLN A 330 6.34 -16.45 -5.11
C GLN A 330 6.95 -17.71 -4.48
N ARG A 331 7.80 -18.46 -5.19
CA ARG A 331 8.53 -19.62 -4.63
C ARG A 331 9.49 -19.21 -3.51
N GLN A 332 10.01 -17.99 -3.57
CA GLN A 332 10.83 -17.38 -2.53
C GLN A 332 10.03 -16.98 -1.28
N LEU A 333 8.69 -16.98 -1.34
CA LEU A 333 7.78 -16.59 -0.24
C LEU A 333 8.01 -15.13 0.22
N LEU A 334 8.27 -14.23 -0.72
CA LEU A 334 8.48 -12.80 -0.44
C LEU A 334 7.15 -12.06 -0.22
N ASP A 335 7.15 -11.01 0.60
CA ASP A 335 6.16 -9.95 0.48
C ASP A 335 6.70 -8.93 -0.52
N TYR A 336 6.20 -8.90 -1.75
CA TYR A 336 6.78 -8.08 -2.80
C TYR A 336 5.80 -7.23 -3.59
N THR A 337 6.28 -6.10 -4.11
CA THR A 337 5.58 -5.26 -5.09
C THR A 337 6.52 -4.95 -6.25
N ILE A 338 6.05 -5.11 -7.49
CA ILE A 338 6.79 -4.68 -8.69
C ILE A 338 6.32 -3.28 -9.08
N LEU A 339 7.22 -2.30 -9.06
CA LEU A 339 6.99 -0.92 -9.50
C LEU A 339 7.68 -0.69 -10.84
N VAL A 340 6.88 -0.54 -11.90
CA VAL A 340 7.34 -0.14 -13.22
C VAL A 340 7.23 1.39 -13.31
N VAL A 341 8.37 2.07 -13.36
CA VAL A 341 8.44 3.54 -13.39
C VAL A 341 8.74 3.97 -14.82
N GLU A 342 7.72 4.45 -15.51
CA GLU A 342 7.76 4.82 -16.92
C GLU A 342 8.06 6.31 -17.10
N GLN A 343 9.17 6.62 -17.78
CA GLN A 343 9.53 8.00 -18.13
C GLN A 343 8.86 8.39 -19.45
N ASP A 344 7.75 9.14 -19.37
CA ASP A 344 6.93 9.59 -20.52
C ASP A 344 7.31 11.03 -20.95
N SER A 345 8.61 11.31 -21.00
CA SER A 345 9.16 12.61 -21.42
C SER A 345 10.04 12.48 -22.65
N THR A 346 10.13 13.55 -23.45
CA THR A 346 10.87 13.58 -24.73
C THR A 346 12.39 13.56 -24.58
N GLN A 347 12.91 13.78 -23.37
CA GLN A 347 14.33 13.74 -23.06
C GLN A 347 14.89 12.33 -23.20
N ARG A 348 16.22 12.19 -23.26
CA ARG A 348 16.88 10.88 -23.14
C ARG A 348 16.45 10.18 -21.84
N PHE A 349 16.52 8.85 -21.83
CA PHE A 349 16.12 8.07 -20.67
C PHE A 349 17.09 8.29 -19.50
N ASN A 350 16.56 8.45 -18.29
CA ASN A 350 17.29 8.68 -17.06
C ASN A 350 16.95 7.59 -16.04
N ARG A 351 17.74 6.51 -16.10
CA ARG A 351 17.56 5.31 -15.29
C ARG A 351 17.67 5.59 -13.78
N GLY A 352 18.66 6.39 -13.38
CA GLY A 352 18.89 6.76 -11.99
C GLY A 352 17.71 7.52 -11.38
N ALA A 353 17.18 8.51 -12.09
CA ALA A 353 16.00 9.27 -11.64
C ALA A 353 14.77 8.36 -11.46
N MET A 354 14.57 7.35 -12.32
CA MET A 354 13.46 6.41 -12.17
C MET A 354 13.57 5.58 -10.89
N PHE A 355 14.78 5.20 -10.47
CA PHE A 355 14.98 4.55 -9.16
C PHE A 355 14.64 5.47 -8.00
N ASN A 356 15.04 6.74 -8.05
CA ASN A 356 14.68 7.74 -7.03
C ASN A 356 13.16 7.90 -6.93
N VAL A 357 12.47 7.99 -8.06
CA VAL A 357 11.00 8.10 -8.12
C VAL A 357 10.33 6.84 -7.58
N GLY A 358 10.81 5.67 -7.96
CA GLY A 358 10.30 4.39 -7.45
C GLY A 358 10.47 4.26 -5.94
N HIS A 359 11.62 4.70 -5.41
CA HIS A 359 11.88 4.74 -3.97
C HIS A 359 10.92 5.67 -3.22
N LYS A 360 10.77 6.93 -3.66
CA LYS A 360 9.80 7.87 -3.08
C LYS A 360 8.38 7.34 -3.14
N THR A 361 7.98 6.76 -4.27
CA THR A 361 6.63 6.24 -4.46
C THR A 361 6.37 5.06 -3.52
N ALA A 362 7.31 4.12 -3.41
CA ALA A 362 7.19 2.98 -2.51
C ALA A 362 7.05 3.41 -1.05
N LEU A 363 7.82 4.42 -0.61
CA LEU A 363 7.67 4.99 0.73
C LEU A 363 6.30 5.65 0.92
N SER A 364 5.79 6.40 -0.05
CA SER A 364 4.46 7.00 0.03
C SER A 364 3.31 5.96 0.05
N MET A 365 3.55 4.78 -0.52
CA MET A 365 2.61 3.65 -0.52
C MET A 365 2.74 2.78 0.73
N THR A 366 3.75 3.03 1.56
CA THR A 366 4.12 2.17 2.68
C THR A 366 4.02 2.91 4.00
N ASP A 367 3.26 2.33 4.92
CA ASP A 367 3.14 2.89 6.26
C ASP A 367 4.40 2.64 7.12
N GLU A 368 4.82 3.66 7.88
CA GLU A 368 6.06 3.73 8.67
C GLU A 368 6.22 2.59 9.71
N ASP A 369 5.11 1.97 10.13
CA ASP A 369 5.07 0.97 11.22
C ASP A 369 5.23 -0.50 10.76
N GLN A 370 5.78 -0.79 9.56
CA GLN A 370 6.05 -2.19 9.19
C GLN A 370 7.47 -2.53 8.76
N ALA A 371 7.67 -3.84 8.52
CA ALA A 371 8.92 -4.46 8.15
C ALA A 371 9.72 -3.62 7.13
N PRO A 372 11.05 -3.56 7.28
CA PRO A 372 11.90 -2.68 6.49
C PRO A 372 11.68 -2.93 4.99
N LEU A 373 11.61 -1.84 4.23
CA LEU A 373 11.56 -1.92 2.77
C LEU A 373 12.94 -2.29 2.23
N CYS A 374 13.00 -3.44 1.60
CA CYS A 374 14.10 -3.84 0.75
C CYS A 374 13.79 -3.42 -0.68
N PHE A 375 14.70 -2.70 -1.32
CA PHE A 375 14.58 -2.31 -2.71
C PHE A 375 15.46 -3.22 -3.58
N ILE A 376 14.86 -3.80 -4.60
CA ILE A 376 15.57 -4.46 -5.70
C ILE A 376 15.51 -3.51 -6.89
N LEU A 377 16.63 -2.84 -7.17
CA LEU A 377 16.79 -1.95 -8.32
C LEU A 377 17.14 -2.84 -9.51
N HIS A 378 16.26 -2.93 -10.50
CA HIS A 378 16.31 -4.02 -11.48
C HIS A 378 16.20 -3.52 -12.94
N ASP A 379 17.13 -3.95 -13.78
CA ASP A 379 17.08 -3.73 -15.23
C ASP A 379 16.14 -4.72 -15.92
N ILE A 380 15.17 -4.18 -16.67
CA ILE A 380 14.07 -4.94 -17.30
C ILE A 380 14.52 -6.08 -18.23
N ASP A 381 15.77 -6.07 -18.70
CA ASP A 381 16.34 -7.07 -19.60
C ASP A 381 17.18 -8.15 -18.90
N LEU A 382 17.33 -8.13 -17.57
CA LEU A 382 18.08 -9.17 -16.86
C LEU A 382 17.15 -10.25 -16.30
N LEU A 383 17.29 -11.49 -16.77
CA LEU A 383 16.51 -12.65 -16.32
C LEU A 383 17.36 -13.56 -15.43
N LEU A 384 16.92 -13.78 -14.19
CA LEU A 384 17.61 -14.63 -13.22
C LEU A 384 17.69 -16.08 -13.70
N GLU A 385 18.87 -16.72 -13.64
CA GLU A 385 19.04 -18.11 -14.06
C GLU A 385 18.80 -19.14 -12.96
N ASN A 386 18.85 -18.75 -11.68
CA ASN A 386 18.73 -19.67 -10.56
C ASN A 386 17.87 -19.09 -9.43
N ASP A 387 16.72 -19.70 -9.13
CA ASP A 387 15.78 -19.16 -8.14
C ASP A 387 16.23 -19.27 -6.68
N ARG A 388 17.39 -19.90 -6.43
CA ARG A 388 18.06 -19.88 -5.12
C ARG A 388 18.71 -18.54 -4.80
N LEU A 389 18.87 -17.63 -5.78
CA LEU A 389 19.20 -16.24 -5.49
C LEU A 389 17.93 -15.53 -5.01
N THR A 390 17.84 -15.27 -3.71
CA THR A 390 16.67 -14.60 -3.13
C THR A 390 16.69 -13.09 -3.38
N TYR A 391 15.54 -12.54 -3.73
CA TYR A 391 15.35 -11.09 -3.92
C TYR A 391 15.11 -10.42 -2.56
N GLU A 392 16.18 -10.37 -1.79
CA GLU A 392 16.18 -9.97 -0.38
C GLU A 392 17.39 -9.09 -0.07
N CYS A 393 17.22 -8.16 0.88
CA CYS A 393 18.30 -7.29 1.30
C CYS A 393 19.10 -7.94 2.42
N SER A 394 20.41 -7.76 2.36
CA SER A 394 21.35 -8.17 3.40
C SER A 394 21.79 -6.95 4.22
N GLN A 395 22.73 -7.14 5.15
CA GLN A 395 23.31 -6.04 5.93
C GLN A 395 23.95 -4.95 5.05
N HIS A 396 24.43 -5.31 3.86
CA HIS A 396 25.15 -4.41 2.96
C HIS A 396 24.39 -4.23 1.64
N PRO A 397 24.48 -3.06 0.98
CA PRO A 397 24.03 -2.93 -0.41
C PRO A 397 24.70 -4.03 -1.26
N THR A 398 23.92 -4.87 -1.92
CA THR A 398 24.40 -6.10 -2.54
C THR A 398 24.14 -6.07 -4.05
N HIS A 399 25.19 -6.20 -4.85
CA HIS A 399 25.09 -6.42 -6.28
C HIS A 399 24.70 -7.88 -6.55
N LEU A 400 23.51 -8.09 -7.11
CA LEU A 400 22.95 -9.40 -7.37
C LEU A 400 23.35 -9.96 -8.74
N SER A 401 23.51 -9.12 -9.76
CA SER A 401 23.83 -9.54 -11.15
C SER A 401 25.34 -9.68 -11.43
N VAL A 402 26.06 -10.43 -10.59
CA VAL A 402 27.52 -10.55 -10.70
C VAL A 402 28.01 -11.39 -11.88
N GLY A 403 27.15 -12.25 -12.44
CA GLY A 403 27.44 -13.01 -13.66
C GLY A 403 26.35 -12.82 -14.70
N VAL A 404 26.61 -12.04 -15.74
CA VAL A 404 25.68 -11.87 -16.87
C VAL A 404 26.25 -12.58 -18.10
N ASP A 405 25.41 -13.31 -18.83
CA ASP A 405 25.82 -14.15 -19.96
C ASP A 405 26.51 -13.36 -21.09
N THR A 406 26.08 -12.13 -21.36
CA THR A 406 26.69 -11.22 -22.36
C THR A 406 28.10 -10.78 -21.98
N PHE A 407 28.49 -10.96 -20.71
CA PHE A 407 29.86 -10.75 -20.21
C PHE A 407 30.53 -12.09 -19.84
N GLU A 408 30.10 -13.19 -20.45
CA GLU A 408 30.61 -14.54 -20.18
C GLU A 408 30.56 -14.93 -18.68
N TYR A 409 29.54 -14.45 -17.98
CA TYR A 409 29.37 -14.61 -16.52
C TYR A 409 30.55 -14.08 -15.69
N ARG A 410 31.26 -13.09 -16.21
CA ARG A 410 32.33 -12.38 -15.52
C ARG A 410 31.96 -10.91 -15.37
N LEU A 411 32.40 -10.31 -14.28
CA LEU A 411 32.27 -8.86 -14.11
C LEU A 411 33.19 -8.15 -15.11
N PRO A 412 32.66 -7.17 -15.88
CA PRO A 412 33.48 -6.30 -16.73
C PRO A 412 34.60 -5.58 -15.96
N TYR A 413 34.33 -5.21 -14.71
CA TYR A 413 35.31 -4.63 -13.78
C TYR A 413 34.89 -4.85 -12.32
N THR A 414 35.86 -4.81 -11.40
CA THR A 414 35.69 -5.19 -9.99
C THR A 414 34.63 -4.39 -9.25
N TYR A 415 34.47 -3.11 -9.59
CA TYR A 415 33.60 -2.19 -8.86
C TYR A 415 32.23 -1.99 -9.51
N LEU A 416 31.86 -2.79 -10.52
CA LEU A 416 30.53 -2.69 -11.13
C LEU A 416 29.42 -2.91 -10.10
N PHE A 417 28.45 -1.99 -10.08
CA PHE A 417 27.28 -2.01 -9.19
C PHE A 417 25.98 -1.66 -9.93
N GLY A 418 25.90 -2.04 -11.21
CA GLY A 418 24.74 -1.89 -12.09
C GLY A 418 23.96 -3.20 -12.27
N GLY A 419 22.97 -3.20 -13.17
CA GLY A 419 22.12 -4.37 -13.43
C GLY A 419 21.04 -4.58 -12.37
N VAL A 420 21.29 -5.48 -11.42
CA VAL A 420 20.37 -5.81 -10.32
C VAL A 420 21.05 -5.62 -8.97
N VAL A 421 20.50 -4.74 -8.14
CA VAL A 421 21.04 -4.39 -6.81
C VAL A 421 19.97 -4.53 -5.74
N ALA A 422 20.31 -5.09 -4.58
CA ALA A 422 19.48 -5.10 -3.38
C ALA A 422 20.00 -4.08 -2.35
N ILE A 423 19.14 -3.21 -1.84
CA ILE A 423 19.48 -2.18 -0.87
C ILE A 423 18.30 -1.84 0.06
N PHE A 424 18.53 -1.66 1.35
CA PHE A 424 17.45 -1.20 2.24
C PHE A 424 17.09 0.27 1.97
N GLY A 425 15.82 0.63 2.17
CA GLY A 425 15.34 1.99 1.96
C GLY A 425 16.10 3.05 2.77
N GLU A 426 16.53 2.71 3.99
CA GLU A 426 17.35 3.56 4.84
C GLU A 426 18.75 3.80 4.23
N GLN A 427 19.39 2.76 3.71
CA GLN A 427 20.69 2.86 3.04
C GLN A 427 20.59 3.74 1.79
N PHE A 428 19.52 3.57 1.02
CA PHE A 428 19.23 4.41 -0.15
C PHE A 428 19.05 5.88 0.25
N ASN A 429 18.30 6.14 1.32
CA ASN A 429 18.08 7.50 1.87
C ASN A 429 19.39 8.18 2.29
N ILE A 430 20.23 7.49 3.09
CA ILE A 430 21.47 8.08 3.61
C ILE A 430 22.45 8.40 2.46
N SER A 431 22.41 7.64 1.37
CA SER A 431 23.22 7.92 0.16
C SER A 431 22.68 9.03 -0.74
N ASN A 432 21.53 9.63 -0.41
CA ASN A 432 20.78 10.55 -1.27
C ASN A 432 20.47 9.95 -2.66
N GLY A 433 20.24 8.64 -2.75
CA GLY A 433 19.84 7.97 -4.01
C GLY A 433 20.81 8.16 -5.19
N PHE A 434 20.29 8.03 -6.41
CA PHE A 434 21.04 8.19 -7.66
C PHE A 434 21.14 9.67 -8.06
N SER A 435 22.17 10.05 -8.81
CA SER A 435 22.18 11.33 -9.52
C SER A 435 21.01 11.45 -10.51
N ASN A 436 20.42 12.63 -10.61
CA ASN A 436 19.37 12.93 -11.58
C ASN A 436 19.93 13.47 -12.91
N LEU A 437 21.25 13.51 -13.10
CA LEU A 437 21.89 14.17 -14.24
C LEU A 437 22.35 13.21 -15.34
N PHE A 438 22.23 11.90 -15.15
CA PHE A 438 22.65 10.90 -16.13
C PHE A 438 21.56 10.62 -17.17
N PHE A 439 21.58 11.36 -18.27
CA PHE A 439 20.69 11.19 -19.42
C PHE A 439 21.37 10.40 -20.54
N GLY A 440 20.83 9.23 -20.84
CA GLY A 440 21.45 8.25 -21.75
C GLY A 440 22.32 7.23 -20.99
N TRP A 441 23.01 6.38 -21.73
CA TRP A 441 23.66 5.21 -21.15
C TRP A 441 25.01 5.52 -20.48
N GLY A 442 25.18 5.05 -19.24
CA GLY A 442 26.45 4.79 -18.57
C GLY A 442 26.86 5.78 -17.49
N GLY A 443 27.51 5.25 -16.44
CA GLY A 443 28.19 6.00 -15.36
C GLY A 443 27.34 6.28 -14.13
N GLU A 444 26.03 6.07 -14.19
CA GLU A 444 25.11 6.36 -13.08
C GLU A 444 25.21 5.34 -11.94
N ASP A 445 25.54 4.09 -12.25
CA ASP A 445 25.76 3.01 -11.29
C ASP A 445 27.11 3.15 -10.58
N ASP A 446 28.14 3.60 -11.30
CA ASP A 446 29.45 3.94 -10.72
C ASP A 446 29.34 5.16 -9.77
N ASP A 447 28.57 6.19 -10.16
CA ASP A 447 28.26 7.35 -9.34
C ASP A 447 27.48 6.94 -8.08
N PHE A 448 26.44 6.10 -8.22
CA PHE A 448 25.68 5.58 -7.08
C PHE A 448 26.55 4.76 -6.13
N ARG A 449 27.45 3.91 -6.65
CA ARG A 449 28.38 3.17 -5.80
C ARG A 449 29.31 4.11 -5.03
N ALA A 450 29.82 5.16 -5.65
CA ALA A 450 30.66 6.15 -5.00
C ALA A 450 29.91 6.87 -3.86
N ARG A 451 28.63 7.21 -4.08
CA ARG A 451 27.75 7.78 -3.03
C ARG A 451 27.58 6.86 -1.83
N LEU A 452 27.36 5.57 -2.07
CA LEU A 452 27.23 4.59 -1.00
C LEU A 452 28.51 4.54 -0.14
N VAL A 453 29.69 4.57 -0.77
CA VAL A 453 30.97 4.57 -0.05
C VAL A 453 31.16 5.87 0.76
N GLU A 454 30.84 7.02 0.17
CA GLU A 454 30.92 8.32 0.87
C GLU A 454 29.98 8.37 2.09
N ALA A 455 28.80 7.75 1.97
CA ALA A 455 27.83 7.59 3.05
C ALA A 455 28.25 6.57 4.14
N GLY A 456 29.45 5.98 4.03
CA GLY A 456 29.95 4.98 4.98
C GLY A 456 29.31 3.60 4.83
N LEU A 457 28.65 3.33 3.69
CA LEU A 457 28.13 2.01 3.35
C LEU A 457 29.16 1.23 2.53
N PHE A 458 29.06 -0.09 2.57
CA PHE A 458 30.00 -0.99 1.90
C PHE A 458 29.27 -1.81 0.85
N PRO A 459 29.22 -1.36 -0.42
CA PRO A 459 28.65 -2.15 -1.51
C PRO A 459 29.44 -3.45 -1.71
N VAL A 460 28.75 -4.59 -1.67
CA VAL A 460 29.33 -5.92 -1.84
C VAL A 460 28.74 -6.62 -3.06
N GLN A 461 29.47 -7.59 -3.58
CA GLN A 461 28.96 -8.53 -4.59
C GLN A 461 28.31 -9.71 -3.89
N HIS A 462 27.29 -10.30 -4.51
CA HIS A 462 26.74 -11.56 -4.03
C HIS A 462 27.84 -12.63 -3.97
N GLU A 463 27.98 -13.29 -2.83
CA GLU A 463 29.11 -14.18 -2.52
C GLU A 463 29.19 -15.42 -3.44
N ASN A 464 28.04 -15.87 -3.95
CA ASN A 464 27.95 -17.06 -4.80
C ASN A 464 27.67 -16.71 -6.26
N GLY A 465 28.74 -16.53 -7.04
CA GLY A 465 28.66 -16.26 -8.48
C GLY A 465 28.07 -17.40 -9.33
N SER A 466 28.00 -18.63 -8.80
CA SER A 466 27.37 -19.76 -9.52
C SER A 466 25.83 -19.72 -9.46
N ILE A 467 25.28 -19.08 -8.42
CA ILE A 467 23.84 -18.86 -8.25
C ILE A 467 23.44 -17.49 -8.80
N ALA A 468 24.32 -16.49 -8.66
CA ALA A 468 24.09 -15.10 -9.07
C ALA A 468 24.30 -14.85 -10.56
N ARG A 469 23.64 -15.68 -11.38
CA ARG A 469 23.71 -15.66 -12.84
C ARG A 469 22.45 -15.10 -13.47
N TYR A 470 22.63 -14.30 -14.49
CA TYR A 470 21.57 -13.63 -15.23
C TYR A 470 21.80 -13.76 -16.73
N SER A 471 20.70 -13.77 -17.44
CA SER A 471 20.62 -13.79 -18.88
C SER A 471 20.03 -12.48 -19.38
N MET A 472 20.78 -11.75 -20.22
CA MET A 472 20.34 -10.48 -20.79
C MET A 472 19.46 -10.71 -22.03
N ILE A 473 18.29 -10.07 -22.08
CA ILE A 473 17.45 -10.00 -23.28
C ILE A 473 18.14 -9.08 -24.29
N THR A 474 18.28 -9.52 -25.52
CA THR A 474 18.92 -8.75 -26.58
C THR A 474 18.14 -7.48 -26.91
N HIS A 475 18.81 -6.34 -26.95
CA HIS A 475 18.25 -5.06 -27.38
C HIS A 475 19.31 -4.19 -28.04
N ASP A 476 18.88 -3.18 -28.79
CA ASP A 476 19.77 -2.15 -29.33
C ASP A 476 20.37 -1.33 -28.19
N GLN A 477 21.66 -1.01 -28.30
CA GLN A 477 22.30 -0.14 -27.32
C GLN A 477 21.75 1.27 -27.45
N VAL A 478 21.38 1.84 -26.31
CA VAL A 478 20.94 3.24 -26.22
C VAL A 478 22.16 4.15 -26.37
N GLU A 479 21.93 5.36 -26.87
CA GLU A 479 22.98 6.36 -27.06
C GLU A 479 23.73 6.64 -25.74
N LYS A 480 25.07 6.65 -25.80
CA LYS A 480 25.92 6.88 -24.64
C LYS A 480 25.75 8.30 -24.14
N ASN A 481 25.71 8.48 -22.82
CA ASN A 481 25.82 9.81 -22.24
C ASN A 481 27.24 10.34 -22.45
N GLU A 482 27.40 11.38 -23.27
CA GLU A 482 28.70 11.99 -23.57
C GLU A 482 29.34 12.61 -22.32
N ALA A 483 28.53 13.14 -21.41
CA ALA A 483 28.96 13.79 -20.18
C ALA A 483 29.23 12.81 -19.02
N ARG A 484 29.06 11.49 -19.21
CA ARG A 484 29.14 10.50 -18.11
C ARG A 484 30.44 10.53 -17.31
N VAL A 485 31.57 10.79 -17.98
CA VAL A 485 32.89 10.83 -17.32
C VAL A 485 33.02 12.09 -16.47
N ASP A 486 32.58 13.23 -17.00
CA ASP A 486 32.58 14.50 -16.28
C ASP A 486 31.61 14.45 -15.11
N LEU A 487 30.40 13.91 -15.32
CA LEU A 487 29.41 13.73 -14.27
C LEU A 487 29.93 12.83 -13.16
N TRP A 488 30.47 11.66 -13.48
CA TRP A 488 31.03 10.75 -12.47
C TRP A 488 32.20 11.37 -11.69
N SER A 489 33.15 12.00 -12.39
CA SER A 489 34.34 12.59 -11.75
C SER A 489 34.01 13.77 -10.82
N THR A 490 32.97 14.54 -11.12
CA THR A 490 32.48 15.64 -10.29
C THR A 490 31.38 15.23 -9.31
N GLY A 491 31.05 13.93 -9.25
CA GLY A 491 30.03 13.37 -8.37
C GLY A 491 30.20 13.78 -6.89
N PRO A 492 31.38 13.59 -6.26
CA PRO A 492 31.59 13.90 -4.84
C PRO A 492 31.20 15.32 -4.43
N GLU A 493 31.34 16.29 -5.34
CA GLU A 493 30.97 17.69 -5.09
C GLU A 493 29.44 17.89 -5.09
N ARG A 494 28.68 17.00 -5.72
CA ARG A 494 27.24 17.11 -5.93
C ARG A 494 26.39 16.16 -5.10
N PHE A 495 26.96 15.12 -4.49
CA PHE A 495 26.19 14.06 -3.82
C PHE A 495 25.12 14.58 -2.84
N HIS A 496 25.41 15.67 -2.13
CA HIS A 496 24.50 16.28 -1.15
C HIS A 496 23.33 17.08 -1.78
N CYS A 497 23.45 17.55 -3.02
CA CYS A 497 22.47 18.46 -3.65
C CYS A 497 21.86 17.94 -4.97
N ASP A 498 22.43 16.89 -5.55
CA ASP A 498 21.93 16.16 -6.72
C ASP A 498 21.59 14.73 -6.29
N GLY A 499 20.31 14.39 -6.16
CA GLY A 499 19.89 13.05 -5.77
C GLY A 499 18.41 12.93 -5.42
N LEU A 500 18.10 12.06 -4.46
CA LEU A 500 16.74 11.82 -3.98
C LEU A 500 16.07 13.11 -3.47
N ASN A 501 16.83 14.00 -2.83
CA ASN A 501 16.32 15.27 -2.32
C ASN A 501 15.97 16.29 -3.42
N SER A 502 16.52 16.15 -4.63
CA SER A 502 16.36 17.12 -5.72
C SER A 502 15.76 16.54 -7.00
N VAL A 503 15.31 15.28 -7.01
CA VAL A 503 14.59 14.71 -8.16
C VAL A 503 13.28 15.46 -8.39
N GLU A 504 13.13 16.05 -9.56
CA GLU A 504 11.94 16.77 -10.01
C GLU A 504 11.17 15.96 -11.05
N TYR A 505 9.88 15.76 -10.83
CA TYR A 505 9.01 14.99 -11.71
C TYR A 505 7.54 15.32 -11.45
N LYS A 506 6.69 15.04 -12.44
CA LYS A 506 5.22 15.08 -12.32
C LYS A 506 4.67 13.67 -12.53
N VAL A 507 3.82 13.21 -11.62
CA VAL A 507 3.10 11.94 -11.82
C VAL A 507 1.91 12.20 -12.73
N ASP A 508 1.87 11.53 -13.88
CA ASP A 508 0.76 11.64 -14.83
C ASP A 508 -0.33 10.62 -14.53
N SER A 509 0.06 9.38 -14.23
CA SER A 509 -0.88 8.33 -13.84
C SER A 509 -0.22 7.21 -13.03
N ILE A 510 -1.04 6.55 -12.20
CA ILE A 510 -0.67 5.33 -11.49
C ILE A 510 -1.73 4.28 -11.85
N HIS A 511 -1.29 3.17 -12.46
CA HIS A 511 -2.15 2.06 -12.82
C HIS A 511 -1.77 0.82 -12.02
N TYR A 512 -2.66 0.43 -11.14
CA TYR A 512 -2.59 -0.84 -10.43
C TYR A 512 -2.95 -1.99 -11.38
N LYS A 513 -2.03 -2.95 -11.54
CA LYS A 513 -2.22 -4.18 -12.31
C LYS A 513 -2.12 -5.37 -11.37
N GLU A 514 -2.49 -6.55 -11.89
CA GLU A 514 -2.50 -7.79 -11.11
C GLU A 514 -1.12 -8.12 -10.50
N HIS A 515 -0.04 -7.93 -11.26
CA HIS A 515 1.32 -8.31 -10.84
C HIS A 515 2.29 -7.14 -10.65
N TYR A 516 1.89 -5.92 -10.99
CA TYR A 516 2.77 -4.75 -10.91
C TYR A 516 1.97 -3.46 -10.80
N VAL A 517 2.64 -2.37 -10.46
CA VAL A 517 2.12 -1.00 -10.50
C VAL A 517 2.87 -0.24 -11.56
N LEU A 518 2.15 0.35 -12.53
CA LEU A 518 2.72 1.21 -13.54
C LEU A 518 2.59 2.67 -13.09
N ILE A 519 3.71 3.37 -12.98
CA ILE A 519 3.77 4.78 -12.60
C ILE A 519 4.32 5.53 -13.80
N LYS A 520 3.47 6.29 -14.50
CA LYS A 520 3.90 7.16 -15.60
C LYS A 520 4.23 8.53 -15.07
N ILE A 521 5.41 9.02 -15.40
CA ILE A 521 5.88 10.35 -14.99
C ILE A 521 6.39 11.17 -16.17
N ASP A 522 6.24 12.47 -16.04
CA ASP A 522 6.89 13.46 -16.89
C ASP A 522 8.06 14.12 -16.13
N MET A 523 9.18 14.30 -16.83
CA MET A 523 10.39 14.93 -16.30
C MET A 523 10.55 16.31 -16.95
N PRO A 524 10.88 17.36 -16.18
CA PRO A 524 11.03 18.71 -16.71
C PRO A 524 12.21 18.81 -17.69
N THR A 525 12.04 19.52 -18.82
CA THR A 525 13.07 19.70 -19.87
C THR A 525 14.24 20.55 -19.43
N ASP A 526 14.00 21.50 -18.54
CA ASP A 526 15.02 22.31 -17.91
C ASP A 526 15.30 21.74 -16.53
N LEU A 527 16.22 20.79 -16.44
CA LEU A 527 16.77 20.42 -15.13
C LEU A 527 17.52 21.62 -14.58
N LYS A 528 16.85 22.39 -13.75
CA LYS A 528 17.53 23.24 -12.79
C LYS A 528 18.17 22.26 -11.83
N THR A 529 19.49 22.04 -11.95
CA THR A 529 20.25 21.72 -10.74
C THR A 529 19.76 22.72 -9.71
N SER A 530 19.18 22.24 -8.59
CA SER A 530 18.55 23.14 -7.63
C SER A 530 19.49 24.32 -7.42
N SER A 531 18.97 25.55 -7.40
CA SER A 531 19.81 26.76 -7.38
C SER A 531 20.90 26.72 -6.30
N MET A 532 20.74 25.86 -5.28
CA MET A 532 21.74 25.50 -4.27
C MET A 532 23.03 24.85 -4.82
N CYS A 533 22.99 23.91 -5.78
CA CYS A 533 24.23 23.31 -6.32
C CYS A 533 25.02 24.35 -7.13
N LEU A 534 24.33 25.20 -7.91
CA LEU A 534 24.95 26.26 -8.72
C LEU A 534 25.69 27.28 -7.85
N ASP A 535 25.12 27.63 -6.69
CA ASP A 535 25.77 28.53 -5.72
C ASP A 535 27.04 27.91 -5.09
N CYS A 536 27.09 26.58 -4.84
CA CYS A 536 28.32 25.91 -4.37
C CYS A 536 29.34 25.73 -5.55
N PHE A 537 28.92 25.73 -6.83
CA PHE A 537 29.77 25.60 -8.03
C PHE A 537 30.39 26.93 -8.51
N SER A 538 29.65 28.04 -8.46
CA SER A 538 30.15 29.35 -8.86
C SER A 538 31.00 29.95 -7.74
N GLY A 539 32.29 29.61 -7.70
CA GLY A 539 33.28 30.09 -6.73
C GLY A 539 33.34 31.61 -6.55
N GLY A 540 32.41 32.17 -5.78
CA GLY A 540 32.39 33.55 -5.33
C GLY A 540 32.47 33.58 -3.81
N LEU A 541 33.65 33.91 -3.29
CA LEU A 541 33.90 34.24 -1.88
C LEU A 541 32.89 35.27 -1.37
N LYS A 542 31.75 34.85 -0.83
CA LYS A 542 30.89 35.67 0.03
C LYS A 542 30.41 34.83 1.20
N THR A 543 31.02 35.05 2.35
CA THR A 543 30.48 34.65 3.65
C THR A 543 29.08 35.27 3.80
N LYS A 544 28.04 34.44 3.97
CA LYS A 544 26.72 34.91 4.40
C LYS A 544 26.64 34.83 5.92
N THR A 545 26.60 35.99 6.58
CA THR A 545 26.35 36.06 8.03
C THR A 545 24.87 35.81 8.29
N ILE A 546 24.53 34.70 8.95
CA ILE A 546 23.16 34.41 9.38
C ILE A 546 23.02 34.77 10.87
N GLN A 547 22.19 35.75 11.19
CA GLN A 547 21.78 36.01 12.57
C GLN A 547 20.69 35.00 12.97
N LYS A 548 21.07 33.99 13.75
CA LYS A 548 20.10 33.04 14.32
C LYS A 548 19.62 33.60 15.67
N ALA A 549 18.35 33.96 15.77
CA ALA A 549 17.72 34.22 17.07
C ALA A 549 17.53 32.87 17.78
N VAL A 550 18.36 32.58 18.77
CA VAL A 550 18.21 31.40 19.62
C VAL A 550 17.19 31.73 20.71
N ASN A 551 15.96 31.23 20.59
CA ASN A 551 15.05 31.13 21.73
C ASN A 551 15.51 29.96 22.60
N THR A 552 16.21 30.25 23.69
CA THR A 552 16.49 29.26 24.73
C THR A 552 15.20 28.98 25.50
N SER A 553 14.71 27.75 25.42
CA SER A 553 13.70 27.22 26.33
C SER A 553 14.27 27.14 27.75
N THR A 554 13.54 27.70 28.70
CA THR A 554 13.80 27.70 30.14
C THR A 554 14.02 26.29 30.68
N VAL A 555 15.20 26.02 31.24
CA VAL A 555 15.44 24.85 32.09
C VAL A 555 15.02 25.22 33.51
N ASN A 556 13.92 24.65 33.98
CA ASN A 556 13.51 24.74 35.39
C ASN A 556 14.40 23.82 36.23
N ASN A 557 15.38 24.40 36.92
CA ASN A 557 16.04 23.73 38.04
C ASN A 557 15.29 24.07 39.33
N THR A 558 14.58 23.08 39.89
CA THR A 558 14.07 23.12 41.26
C THR A 558 15.23 23.12 42.26
N VAL A 559 15.37 24.21 43.01
CA VAL A 559 16.15 24.25 44.26
C VAL A 559 15.23 24.72 45.39
N ASN A 560 15.22 23.94 46.48
CA ASN A 560 14.39 24.14 47.66
C ASN A 560 14.74 25.42 48.43
N SER A 561 13.67 26.12 48.84
CA SER A 561 13.48 26.97 50.03
C SER A 561 14.70 27.63 50.70
N VAL A 562 14.64 28.97 50.82
CA VAL A 562 14.43 29.72 52.09
C VAL A 562 14.70 31.22 51.83
N ASN A 563 13.75 32.07 52.25
CA ASN A 563 13.80 33.53 52.48
C ASN A 563 13.77 34.53 51.31
N ASN A 564 12.59 35.18 51.19
CA ASN A 564 12.30 36.59 50.85
C ASN A 564 13.42 37.46 50.26
N THR A 565 13.34 37.86 48.99
CA THR A 565 13.32 39.29 48.54
C THR A 565 13.09 39.44 47.02
N VAL A 566 12.19 40.38 46.69
CA VAL A 566 11.94 41.15 45.44
C VAL A 566 12.57 40.65 44.12
N ASN A 567 11.69 40.29 43.17
CA ASN A 567 12.02 40.09 41.75
C ASN A 567 12.33 41.44 41.05
N SER A 568 13.53 41.57 40.48
CA SER A 568 13.80 42.46 39.34
C SER A 568 14.42 41.63 38.22
N THR A 569 13.73 41.52 37.09
CA THR A 569 14.18 40.79 35.91
C THR A 569 15.04 41.73 35.05
N VAL A 570 16.35 41.47 34.98
CA VAL A 570 17.23 42.12 34.00
C VAL A 570 17.40 41.17 32.81
N ASN A 571 16.81 41.53 31.67
CA ASN A 571 17.01 40.82 30.41
C ASN A 571 18.35 41.28 29.79
N ASN A 572 19.41 40.49 29.95
CA ASN A 572 20.63 40.64 29.17
C ASN A 572 20.58 39.70 27.95
N THR A 573 20.32 40.27 26.78
CA THR A 573 20.46 39.57 25.49
C THR A 573 21.93 39.61 25.07
N VAL A 574 22.61 38.46 25.08
CA VAL A 574 23.95 38.34 24.48
C VAL A 574 23.78 37.89 23.04
N ASN A 575 23.98 38.80 22.08
CA ASN A 575 24.03 38.45 20.66
C ASN A 575 25.43 37.90 20.34
N SER A 576 25.54 36.59 20.10
CA SER A 576 26.74 36.00 19.52
C SER A 576 26.55 35.79 18.01
N THR A 577 27.47 36.33 17.22
CA THR A 577 27.51 36.17 15.76
C THR A 577 28.40 34.97 15.44
N VAL A 578 27.84 33.93 14.82
CA VAL A 578 28.62 32.78 14.32
C VAL A 578 28.79 32.95 12.81
N ASN A 579 30.03 33.06 12.34
CA ASN A 579 30.33 33.05 10.91
C ASN A 579 30.41 31.60 10.43
N ILE A 580 29.42 31.15 9.68
CA ILE A 580 29.39 29.82 9.06
C ILE A 580 29.75 30.00 7.59
N THR A 581 30.69 29.20 7.09
CA THR A 581 31.11 29.23 5.68
C THR A 581 30.03 28.59 4.80
N VAL A 582 29.96 28.97 3.52
CA VAL A 582 29.01 28.35 2.57
C VAL A 582 29.25 26.85 2.46
N SER A 583 30.51 26.39 2.59
CA SER A 583 30.84 24.95 2.66
C SER A 583 30.23 24.25 3.87
N GLU A 584 30.17 24.89 5.03
CA GLU A 584 29.51 24.32 6.22
C GLU A 584 27.99 24.36 6.08
N ILE A 585 27.44 25.37 5.40
CA ILE A 585 26.00 25.42 5.07
C ILE A 585 25.64 24.30 4.08
N CYS A 586 26.42 24.07 3.01
CA CYS A 586 26.19 22.98 2.05
C CYS A 586 26.30 21.57 2.72
N LYS A 587 26.95 21.45 3.91
CA LYS A 587 27.05 20.19 4.69
C LYS A 587 25.98 20.02 5.78
N MET A 588 25.27 21.08 6.17
CA MET A 588 24.31 21.08 7.29
C MET A 588 22.85 20.92 6.83
N THR A 589 22.57 21.05 5.54
CA THR A 589 21.28 20.77 4.88
C THR A 589 21.32 19.43 4.19
#